data_AF-A0AAU3VVJ8-F1
#
_entry.id   AF-A0AAU3VVJ8-F1
#
_cell.length_a   1.000
_cell.length_b   1.000
_cell.length_c   1.000
_cell.angle_alpha   90.00
_cell.angle_beta   90.00
_cell.angle_gamma   90.00
#
_symmetry.space_group_name_H-M   'P 1'
#
loop_
_entity.id
_entity.type
_entity.pdbx_description
1 polymer ?
#
loop_
_entity_poly.entity_id
_entity_poly.type
_entity_poly.pdbx_seq_one_letter_code
_entity_poly.pdbx_strand_id
1 'polypeptide(L)'
;MTWSTSLVTHHWSVPRAHDGEPEALLGSEIMNADLALRVHERLAAIPGLRPVAPGEGPGFRRWDLASMVEGALGTCVDPHSLTASREQELRARLSEFGQARKDEDTDDDEDTYRRRYWIYATGEPGPGIEQKSEDRHEDGREHQRDGAQGQGPVGTIAVDTWPTGAGALRVWSLYVHPVARRSGLASAVLDTVYEACRAEGLHGFRLDAYWTWQNSVRHYLNRGLWVTSWKHALGLSRLSYLPRYEVRENGRELTFLVAAGPATPASGSREMMPLLVAGSEGGRLRLRETTEECALTRDQHDAVRLYARSTLALHLAVRGRPLIRGEAEWAEADGWGDIGEPEGLAYKIGVFERVAREAGWRVNTPYANPMVFGVP
;
A
#
# COMPACT_ATOMS: atom_id res chain seq x y z
N MET A 1 3.73 33.16 -19.13
CA MET A 1 2.46 32.79 -18.45
C MET A 1 2.82 31.87 -17.30
N THR A 2 2.87 32.42 -16.10
CA THR A 2 3.26 31.75 -14.86
C THR A 2 2.04 31.09 -14.23
N TRP A 3 2.01 29.75 -14.19
CA TRP A 3 1.05 29.00 -13.40
C TRP A 3 1.70 28.56 -12.09
N SER A 4 1.19 29.11 -10.99
CA SER A 4 1.52 28.73 -9.62
C SER A 4 0.76 27.45 -9.27
N THR A 5 1.45 26.33 -9.13
CA THR A 5 0.84 25.06 -8.71
C THR A 5 0.94 24.94 -7.20
N SER A 6 -0.03 25.52 -6.49
CA SER A 6 -0.24 25.23 -5.07
C SER A 6 -0.85 23.83 -4.93
N LEU A 7 -0.08 22.89 -4.40
CA LEU A 7 -0.56 21.58 -3.96
C LEU A 7 -1.39 21.74 -2.68
N VAL A 8 -2.65 22.14 -2.85
CA VAL A 8 -3.64 22.17 -1.77
C VAL A 8 -4.31 20.80 -1.71
N THR A 9 -4.12 20.09 -0.59
CA THR A 9 -4.89 18.90 -0.23
C THR A 9 -6.32 19.31 0.10
N HIS A 10 -7.20 19.27 -0.91
CA HIS A 10 -8.65 19.30 -0.66
C HIS A 10 -9.18 17.87 -0.53
N HIS A 11 -9.75 17.63 0.66
CA HIS A 11 -10.60 16.49 1.00
C HIS A 11 -11.66 16.28 -0.10
N TRP A 12 -11.78 15.07 -0.62
CA TRP A 12 -12.94 14.72 -1.46
C TRP A 12 -14.11 14.32 -0.58
N SER A 13 -15.16 15.14 -0.62
CA SER A 13 -16.53 14.75 -0.33
C SER A 13 -17.14 14.18 -1.62
N VAL A 14 -17.73 12.99 -1.52
CA VAL A 14 -18.66 12.46 -2.53
C VAL A 14 -19.89 13.39 -2.59
N PRO A 15 -20.51 13.65 -3.75
CA PRO A 15 -21.73 14.45 -3.79
C PRO A 15 -22.84 13.72 -3.00
N ARG A 16 -23.17 14.25 -1.81
CA ARG A 16 -24.42 13.90 -1.12
C ARG A 16 -25.46 14.94 -1.52
N ALA A 17 -26.50 14.49 -2.20
CA ALA A 17 -27.79 15.15 -2.09
C ALA A 17 -28.27 14.95 -0.64
N HIS A 18 -28.35 16.03 0.13
CA HIS A 18 -29.42 16.36 1.09
C HIS A 18 -28.94 17.41 2.09
N ASP A 19 -29.62 18.55 2.08
CA ASP A 19 -29.55 19.59 3.09
C ASP A 19 -30.15 19.08 4.42
N GLY A 20 -29.36 19.14 5.50
CA GLY A 20 -29.83 18.95 6.88
C GLY A 20 -28.94 18.04 7.74
N GLU A 21 -28.66 18.49 8.98
CA GLU A 21 -28.09 17.75 10.14
C GLU A 21 -26.56 17.79 10.37
N PRO A 22 -26.01 18.87 11.00
CA PRO A 22 -24.64 18.91 11.50
C PRO A 22 -24.37 18.05 12.77
N GLU A 23 -25.41 17.65 13.53
CA GLU A 23 -25.22 16.86 14.77
C GLU A 23 -24.91 15.37 14.50
N ALA A 24 -25.39 14.81 13.39
CA ALA A 24 -25.14 13.41 13.01
C ALA A 24 -23.68 13.15 12.57
N LEU A 25 -22.99 14.18 12.05
CA LEU A 25 -21.60 14.07 11.58
C LEU A 25 -20.61 14.00 12.74
N LEU A 26 -20.81 14.80 13.79
CA LEU A 26 -19.97 14.78 15.00
C LEU A 26 -20.05 13.44 15.74
N GLY A 27 -21.25 12.84 15.85
CA GLY A 27 -21.41 11.52 16.45
C GLY A 27 -20.73 10.39 15.66
N SER A 28 -20.75 10.49 14.32
CA SER A 28 -20.04 9.55 13.44
C SER A 28 -18.53 9.69 13.54
N GLU A 29 -17.98 10.90 13.66
CA GLU A 29 -16.54 11.13 13.79
C GLU A 29 -15.99 10.63 15.13
N ILE A 30 -16.70 10.90 16.24
CA ILE A 30 -16.32 10.44 17.58
C ILE A 30 -16.35 8.90 17.64
N MET A 31 -17.41 8.27 17.12
CA MET A 31 -17.52 6.81 17.07
C MET A 31 -16.38 6.17 16.26
N ASN A 32 -15.96 6.82 15.16
CA ASN A 32 -14.88 6.33 14.30
C ASN A 32 -13.50 6.45 14.94
N ALA A 33 -13.25 7.50 15.74
CA ALA A 33 -12.02 7.64 16.52
C ALA A 33 -11.90 6.54 17.59
N ASP A 34 -13.01 6.21 18.26
CA ASP A 34 -13.04 5.12 19.25
C ASP A 34 -12.75 3.75 18.62
N LEU A 35 -13.27 3.47 17.42
CA LEU A 35 -12.96 2.24 16.68
C LEU A 35 -11.47 2.16 16.33
N ALA A 36 -10.88 3.25 15.82
CA ALA A 36 -9.45 3.30 15.49
C ALA A 36 -8.55 3.13 16.73
N LEU A 37 -8.93 3.72 17.87
CA LEU A 37 -8.23 3.54 19.13
C LEU A 37 -8.15 2.05 19.52
N ARG A 38 -9.27 1.32 19.45
CA ARG A 38 -9.32 -0.11 19.74
C ARG A 38 -8.50 -0.95 18.75
N VAL A 39 -8.44 -0.55 17.47
CA VAL A 39 -7.52 -1.19 16.50
C VAL A 39 -6.08 -1.05 16.97
N HIS A 40 -5.68 0.13 17.43
CA HIS A 40 -4.33 0.36 17.91
C HIS A 40 -4.00 -0.38 19.21
N GLU A 41 -4.96 -0.53 20.12
CA GLU A 41 -4.83 -1.37 21.31
C GLU A 41 -4.55 -2.83 20.92
N ARG A 42 -5.27 -3.36 19.92
CA ARG A 42 -5.00 -4.69 19.36
C ARG A 42 -3.61 -4.77 18.76
N LEU A 43 -3.24 -3.83 17.89
CA LEU A 43 -1.92 -3.81 17.24
C LEU A 43 -0.77 -3.79 18.26
N ALA A 44 -0.92 -3.03 19.35
CA ALA A 44 0.07 -2.95 20.41
C ALA A 44 0.19 -4.26 21.22
N ALA A 45 -0.82 -5.12 21.19
CA ALA A 45 -0.81 -6.43 21.86
C ALA A 45 -0.25 -7.56 20.98
N ILE A 46 0.04 -7.32 19.69
CA ILE A 46 0.51 -8.35 18.76
C ILE A 46 2.02 -8.58 18.94
N PRO A 47 2.46 -9.84 19.17
CA PRO A 47 3.88 -10.17 19.17
C PRO A 47 4.54 -9.74 17.85
N GLY A 48 5.69 -9.07 17.95
CA GLY A 48 6.42 -8.56 16.78
C GLY A 48 6.06 -7.13 16.36
N LEU A 49 5.02 -6.52 16.92
CA LEU A 49 4.76 -5.09 16.79
C LEU A 49 4.95 -4.41 18.15
N ARG A 50 5.74 -3.33 18.18
CA ARG A 50 5.89 -2.49 19.37
C ARG A 50 5.62 -1.05 19.01
N PRO A 51 4.72 -0.34 19.71
CA PRO A 51 4.59 1.10 19.55
C PRO A 51 5.94 1.79 19.72
N VAL A 52 6.20 2.79 18.88
CA VAL A 52 7.36 3.68 19.02
C VAL A 52 7.20 4.44 20.34
N ALA A 53 8.20 4.33 21.21
CA ALA A 53 8.20 4.99 22.51
C ALA A 53 8.59 6.47 22.38
N PRO A 54 8.24 7.31 23.37
CA PRO A 54 8.75 8.69 23.43
C PRO A 54 10.28 8.73 23.30
N GLY A 55 10.79 9.60 22.43
CA GLY A 55 12.23 9.73 22.15
C GLY A 55 12.77 8.78 21.06
N GLU A 56 11.99 7.80 20.58
CA GLU A 56 12.40 6.92 19.48
C GLU A 56 12.05 7.48 18.08
N GLY A 57 11.32 8.61 18.02
CA GLY A 57 10.91 9.29 16.79
C GLY A 57 12.05 9.56 15.79
N PRO A 58 13.22 10.10 16.21
CA PRO A 58 14.36 10.28 15.31
C PRO A 58 14.84 8.97 14.68
N GLY A 59 14.81 7.87 15.43
CA GLY A 59 15.13 6.55 14.91
C GLY A 59 14.13 6.12 13.82
N PHE A 60 12.84 6.29 14.07
CA PHE A 60 11.78 5.94 13.11
C PHE A 60 11.91 6.75 11.81
N ARG A 61 12.18 8.06 11.92
CA ARG A 61 12.39 8.95 10.75
C ARG A 61 13.55 8.49 9.85
N ARG A 62 14.61 7.90 10.41
CA ARG A 62 15.71 7.30 9.62
C ARG A 62 15.26 6.09 8.82
N TRP A 63 14.38 5.26 9.38
CA TRP A 63 13.79 4.12 8.68
C TRP A 63 12.87 4.56 7.53
N ASP A 64 12.04 5.58 7.75
CA ASP A 64 11.22 6.18 6.69
C ASP A 64 12.10 6.79 5.59
N LEU A 65 13.17 7.50 5.96
CA LEU A 65 14.14 8.04 5.00
C LEU A 65 14.81 6.91 4.19
N ALA A 66 15.22 5.81 4.83
CA ALA A 66 15.80 4.66 4.14
C ALA A 66 14.80 4.04 3.15
N SER A 67 13.53 3.91 3.53
CA SER A 67 12.44 3.46 2.65
C SER A 67 12.31 4.35 1.42
N MET A 68 12.25 5.68 1.63
CA MET A 68 12.14 6.66 0.56
C MET A 68 13.35 6.64 -0.38
N VAL A 69 14.57 6.61 0.17
CA VAL A 69 15.81 6.53 -0.61
C VAL A 69 15.86 5.25 -1.45
N GLU A 70 15.42 4.13 -0.89
CA GLU A 70 15.38 2.89 -1.63
C GLU A 70 14.35 2.92 -2.76
N GLY A 71 13.13 3.39 -2.47
CA GLY A 71 12.07 3.48 -3.47
C GLY A 71 12.39 4.48 -4.58
N ALA A 72 12.84 5.68 -4.23
CA ALA A 72 13.08 6.77 -5.17
C ALA A 72 14.42 6.66 -5.89
N LEU A 73 15.50 6.32 -5.18
CA LEU A 73 16.87 6.33 -5.72
C LEU A 73 17.38 4.92 -6.03
N GLY A 74 16.65 3.87 -5.68
CA GLY A 74 17.06 2.48 -5.90
C GLY A 74 18.27 2.05 -5.07
N THR A 75 18.61 2.82 -4.03
CA THR A 75 19.79 2.59 -3.18
C THR A 75 19.32 2.13 -1.80
N CYS A 76 19.77 0.98 -1.35
CA CYS A 76 19.50 0.56 0.02
C CYS A 76 20.43 1.27 0.99
N VAL A 77 19.89 1.77 2.10
CA VAL A 77 20.65 2.39 3.18
C VAL A 77 20.27 1.74 4.50
N ASP A 78 21.26 1.38 5.31
CA ASP A 78 21.01 0.89 6.67
C ASP A 78 20.61 2.08 7.57
N PRO A 79 19.38 2.10 8.11
CA PRO A 79 18.91 3.19 8.98
C PRO A 79 19.77 3.41 10.22
N HIS A 80 20.43 2.37 10.74
CA HIS A 80 21.27 2.46 11.94
C HIS A 80 22.63 3.11 11.67
N SER A 81 23.07 3.09 10.41
CA SER A 81 24.35 3.66 9.98
C SER A 81 24.26 5.14 9.59
N LEU A 82 23.06 5.71 9.57
CA LEU A 82 22.82 7.08 9.10
C LEU A 82 23.38 8.13 10.08
N THR A 83 24.36 8.89 9.60
CA THR A 83 24.85 10.10 10.28
C THR A 83 24.02 11.32 9.87
N ALA A 84 23.99 12.37 10.70
CA ALA A 84 23.24 13.60 10.39
C ALA A 84 23.63 14.23 9.03
N SER A 85 24.93 14.26 8.71
CA SER A 85 25.41 14.76 7.41
C SER A 85 24.93 13.90 6.25
N ARG A 86 24.92 12.57 6.42
CA ARG A 86 24.42 11.65 5.39
C ARG A 86 22.91 11.76 5.22
N GLU A 87 22.16 11.92 6.30
CA GLU A 87 20.72 12.18 6.25
C GLU A 87 20.41 13.46 5.46
N GLN A 88 21.12 14.56 5.75
CA GLN A 88 20.95 15.83 5.05
C GLN A 88 21.23 15.70 3.55
N GLU A 89 22.30 15.00 3.17
CA GLU A 89 22.64 14.72 1.77
C GLU A 89 21.52 13.93 1.07
N LEU A 90 21.03 12.87 1.71
CA LEU A 90 19.96 12.03 1.15
C LEU A 90 18.65 12.80 0.99
N ARG A 91 18.28 13.62 1.98
CA ARG A 91 17.10 14.49 1.89
C ARG A 91 17.22 15.51 0.75
N ALA A 92 18.40 16.11 0.57
CA ALA A 92 18.64 17.01 -0.56
C ALA A 92 18.48 16.29 -1.92
N ARG A 93 18.95 15.03 -2.02
CA ARG A 93 18.78 14.22 -3.24
C ARG A 93 17.34 13.83 -3.54
N LEU A 94 16.48 13.75 -2.52
CA LEU A 94 15.05 13.47 -2.65
C LEU A 94 14.23 14.73 -3.00
N SER A 95 14.86 15.91 -3.13
CA SER A 95 14.22 17.19 -3.44
C SER A 95 13.10 17.53 -2.44
N GLU A 96 12.00 18.15 -2.89
CA GLU A 96 10.83 18.50 -2.07
C GLU A 96 10.21 17.29 -1.35
N PHE A 97 10.37 16.08 -1.87
CA PHE A 97 9.88 14.85 -1.24
C PHE A 97 10.77 14.33 -0.11
N GLY A 98 12.00 14.84 -0.01
CA GLY A 98 12.94 14.51 1.07
C GLY A 98 12.90 15.47 2.24
N GLN A 99 12.32 16.65 2.04
CA GLN A 99 12.14 17.61 3.11
C GLN A 99 11.09 17.06 4.05
N ALA A 100 11.46 16.85 5.32
CA ALA A 100 10.45 16.69 6.35
C ALA A 100 9.54 17.92 6.24
N ARG A 101 8.23 17.73 6.15
CA ARG A 101 7.33 18.89 6.15
C ARG A 101 7.65 19.68 7.42
N LYS A 102 7.69 21.01 7.35
CA LYS A 102 8.03 21.84 8.53
C LYS A 102 7.11 21.60 9.74
N ASP A 103 5.96 20.95 9.51
CA ASP A 103 5.00 20.53 10.53
C ASP A 103 5.35 19.19 11.20
N GLU A 104 6.39 18.48 10.73
CA GLU A 104 6.88 17.18 11.27
C GLU A 104 7.95 17.34 12.37
N ASP A 105 8.42 18.56 12.63
CA ASP A 105 9.47 18.85 13.63
C ASP A 105 8.92 19.06 15.06
N THR A 106 7.59 19.14 15.24
CA THR A 106 6.95 19.05 16.55
C THR A 106 6.56 17.60 16.81
N ASP A 107 7.45 16.88 17.49
CA ASP A 107 7.29 15.46 17.87
C ASP A 107 5.95 15.16 18.59
N ASP A 108 5.28 16.17 19.15
CA ASP A 108 4.01 16.04 19.89
C ASP A 108 2.76 15.95 18.98
N ASP A 109 2.78 16.43 17.73
CA ASP A 109 1.57 16.47 16.87
C ASP A 109 1.45 15.27 15.90
N GLU A 110 2.55 14.57 15.58
CA GLU A 110 2.48 13.45 14.62
C GLU A 110 1.70 12.25 15.15
N ASP A 111 1.85 11.94 16.45
CA ASP A 111 1.17 10.80 17.06
C ASP A 111 -0.34 11.06 17.22
N THR A 112 -0.78 12.31 17.08
CA THR A 112 -2.21 12.69 17.02
C THR A 112 -2.88 12.07 15.79
N TYR A 113 -2.17 11.98 14.67
CA TYR A 113 -2.73 11.64 13.36
C TYR A 113 -2.38 10.23 12.86
N ARG A 114 -1.30 9.65 13.41
CA ARG A 114 -0.84 8.31 13.08
C ARG A 114 -0.10 7.69 14.26
N ARG A 115 -0.28 6.39 14.51
CA ARG A 115 0.60 5.64 15.43
C ARG A 115 1.66 4.89 14.67
N ARG A 116 2.88 4.94 15.21
CA ARG A 116 4.08 4.32 14.64
C ARG A 116 4.43 3.06 15.42
N TYR A 117 4.86 2.02 14.71
CA TYR A 117 5.25 0.74 15.29
C TYR A 117 6.59 0.27 14.70
N TRP A 118 7.43 -0.24 15.57
CA TRP A 118 8.57 -1.08 15.23
C TRP A 118 8.10 -2.50 14.91
N ILE A 119 8.68 -3.09 13.87
CA ILE A 119 8.46 -4.49 13.49
C ILE A 119 9.68 -5.30 13.92
N TYR A 120 9.46 -6.38 14.66
CA TYR A 120 10.48 -7.34 15.08
C TYR A 120 10.22 -8.68 14.39
N ALA A 121 11.29 -9.41 14.08
CA ALA A 121 11.16 -10.79 13.66
C ALA A 121 10.66 -11.59 14.87
N THR A 122 9.43 -12.08 14.83
CA THR A 122 8.97 -13.05 15.81
C THR A 122 9.76 -14.33 15.57
N GLY A 123 10.71 -14.62 16.46
CA GLY A 123 11.42 -15.88 16.46
C GLY A 123 10.45 -16.99 16.82
N GLU A 124 9.74 -17.56 15.85
CA GLU A 124 9.46 -18.99 15.96
C GLU A 124 10.79 -19.69 15.65
N PRO A 125 11.39 -20.40 16.61
CA PRO A 125 12.49 -21.30 16.28
C PRO A 125 11.93 -22.29 15.26
N GLY A 126 12.42 -22.23 14.02
CA GLY A 126 12.08 -23.22 13.01
C GLY A 126 12.30 -24.64 13.57
N PRO A 127 11.55 -25.64 13.10
CA PRO A 127 11.64 -26.99 13.64
C PRO A 127 13.05 -27.55 13.43
N GLY A 128 13.76 -27.78 14.54
CA GLY A 128 14.85 -28.75 14.64
C GLY A 128 16.13 -28.45 13.88
N ILE A 129 16.94 -27.52 14.39
CA ILE A 129 18.38 -27.78 14.45
C ILE A 129 18.73 -27.81 15.93
N GLU A 130 18.68 -29.01 16.51
CA GLU A 130 19.35 -29.29 17.77
C GLU A 130 20.84 -29.02 17.57
N GLN A 131 21.29 -27.80 17.90
CA GLN A 131 22.69 -27.58 18.21
C GLN A 131 22.95 -28.31 19.52
N LYS A 132 23.38 -29.57 19.40
CA LYS A 132 24.11 -30.26 20.46
C LYS A 132 25.30 -29.39 20.84
N SER A 133 25.13 -28.61 21.90
CA SER A 133 26.23 -28.04 22.65
C SER A 133 26.86 -29.20 23.40
N GLU A 134 27.96 -29.72 22.86
CA GLU A 134 28.84 -30.59 23.64
C GLU A 134 29.55 -29.72 24.68
N ASP A 135 29.33 -30.11 25.92
CA ASP A 135 29.97 -29.62 27.13
C ASP A 135 31.48 -29.45 26.99
N ARG A 136 32.01 -28.31 27.42
CA ARG A 136 33.31 -28.25 28.10
C ARG A 136 33.44 -27.05 29.03
N HIS A 137 33.48 -27.41 30.32
CA HIS A 137 34.19 -26.79 31.45
C HIS A 137 33.84 -25.36 31.90
N GLU A 138 33.06 -25.35 32.98
CA GLU A 138 33.24 -24.57 34.22
C GLU A 138 34.41 -23.59 34.27
N ASP A 139 34.10 -22.29 34.20
CA ASP A 139 34.77 -21.29 35.02
C ASP A 139 33.76 -20.25 35.50
N GLY A 140 33.72 -20.05 36.82
CA GLY A 140 32.70 -19.32 37.55
C GLY A 140 32.87 -17.81 37.44
N ARG A 141 32.35 -17.22 36.37
CA ARG A 141 32.01 -15.80 36.33
C ARG A 141 30.52 -15.66 36.07
N GLU A 142 29.82 -15.10 37.05
CA GLU A 142 28.50 -14.49 36.87
C GLU A 142 28.60 -13.38 35.81
N HIS A 143 28.58 -13.77 34.54
CA HIS A 143 27.98 -12.96 33.52
C HIS A 143 26.48 -13.06 33.76
N GLN A 144 25.99 -12.02 34.42
CA GLN A 144 24.63 -11.54 34.32
C GLN A 144 24.14 -11.82 32.89
N ARG A 145 23.38 -12.90 32.75
CA ARG A 145 22.71 -13.26 31.50
C ARG A 145 21.70 -12.16 31.26
N ASP A 146 22.09 -11.17 30.46
CA ASP A 146 21.18 -10.28 29.74
C ASP A 146 20.29 -11.18 28.87
N GLY A 147 19.23 -11.67 29.49
CA GLY A 147 18.21 -12.50 28.86
C GLY A 147 17.57 -11.70 27.73
N ALA A 148 17.71 -12.21 26.52
CA ALA A 148 16.96 -11.76 25.34
C ALA A 148 17.14 -10.28 24.96
N GLN A 149 18.39 -9.81 24.79
CA GLN A 149 18.64 -8.75 23.81
C GLN A 149 18.36 -9.30 22.41
N GLY A 150 17.07 -9.38 22.09
CA GLY A 150 16.56 -9.75 20.78
C GLY A 150 17.13 -8.80 19.74
N GLN A 151 17.35 -9.34 18.53
CA GLN A 151 17.72 -8.56 17.36
C GLN A 151 16.84 -7.30 17.30
N GLY A 152 17.45 -6.13 17.04
CA GLY A 152 16.75 -4.85 16.94
C GLY A 152 15.61 -4.87 15.91
N PRO A 153 14.86 -3.76 15.77
CA PRO A 153 13.77 -3.69 14.80
C PRO A 153 14.26 -4.05 13.40
N VAL A 154 13.46 -4.82 12.68
CA VAL A 154 13.72 -5.24 11.29
C VAL A 154 12.80 -4.54 10.30
N GLY A 155 11.92 -3.66 10.77
CA GLY A 155 10.99 -2.90 9.96
C GLY A 155 10.24 -1.82 10.75
N THR A 156 9.46 -1.03 10.03
CA THR A 156 8.56 -0.01 10.55
C THR A 156 7.21 -0.06 9.86
N ILE A 157 6.16 0.33 10.58
CA ILE A 157 4.84 0.62 10.02
C ILE A 157 4.22 1.82 10.75
N ALA A 158 3.58 2.72 10.00
CA ALA A 158 2.77 3.80 10.54
C ALA A 158 1.32 3.68 10.06
N VAL A 159 0.35 3.85 10.95
CA VAL A 159 -1.09 3.67 10.68
C VAL A 159 -1.86 4.87 11.22
N ASP A 160 -2.77 5.44 10.44
CA ASP A 160 -3.60 6.59 10.84
C ASP A 160 -4.44 6.28 12.11
N THR A 161 -4.64 7.29 12.95
CA THR A 161 -5.43 7.21 14.20
C THR A 161 -6.93 7.39 13.99
N TRP A 162 -7.38 7.60 12.75
CA TRP A 162 -8.79 7.67 12.38
C TRP A 162 -9.01 7.02 11.02
N PRO A 163 -10.20 6.45 10.76
CA PRO A 163 -10.53 5.97 9.44
C PRO A 163 -10.76 7.13 8.47
N THR A 164 -10.33 6.96 7.23
CA THR A 164 -10.59 7.93 6.15
C THR A 164 -11.33 7.27 4.98
N GLY A 165 -12.19 8.04 4.31
CA GLY A 165 -12.90 7.59 3.12
C GLY A 165 -13.85 6.41 3.42
N ALA A 166 -13.55 5.24 2.85
CA ALA A 166 -14.38 4.04 2.90
C ALA A 166 -14.32 3.29 4.25
N GLY A 167 -14.23 4.00 5.38
CA GLY A 167 -14.16 3.41 6.73
C GLY A 167 -12.93 2.51 6.94
N ALA A 168 -11.79 2.87 6.34
CA ALA A 168 -10.54 2.11 6.43
C ALA A 168 -9.43 2.97 7.04
N LEU A 169 -8.52 2.34 7.79
CA LEU A 169 -7.30 3.01 8.26
C LEU A 169 -6.29 3.11 7.12
N ARG A 170 -5.56 4.21 7.04
CA ARG A 170 -4.42 4.31 6.11
C ARG A 170 -3.18 3.74 6.78
N VAL A 171 -2.46 2.88 6.06
CA VAL A 171 -1.06 2.57 6.33
C VAL A 171 -0.23 3.63 5.63
N TRP A 172 0.35 4.53 6.42
CA TRP A 172 1.10 5.68 5.92
C TRP A 172 2.47 5.30 5.39
N SER A 173 3.18 4.45 6.13
CA SER A 173 4.46 3.89 5.72
C SER A 173 4.55 2.43 6.15
N LEU A 174 5.25 1.62 5.36
CA LEU A 174 5.64 0.25 5.68
C LEU A 174 7.02 0.01 5.07
N TYR A 175 7.99 -0.32 5.91
CA TYR A 175 9.33 -0.66 5.48
C TYR A 175 9.82 -1.93 6.18
N VAL A 176 10.46 -2.82 5.43
CA VAL A 176 11.13 -4.00 5.97
C VAL A 176 12.57 -3.97 5.48
N HIS A 177 13.50 -4.04 6.44
CA HIS A 177 14.92 -4.04 6.16
C HIS A 177 15.28 -5.22 5.25
N PRO A 178 16.18 -5.07 4.26
CA PRO A 178 16.50 -6.11 3.30
C PRO A 178 16.84 -7.47 3.92
N VAL A 179 17.54 -7.48 5.05
CA VAL A 179 17.96 -8.71 5.76
C VAL A 179 16.78 -9.55 6.25
N ALA A 180 15.62 -8.94 6.43
CA ALA A 180 14.40 -9.60 6.91
C ALA A 180 13.35 -9.79 5.81
N ARG A 181 13.66 -9.46 4.55
CA ARG A 181 12.72 -9.64 3.43
C ARG A 181 12.59 -11.11 3.03
N ARG A 182 11.53 -11.40 2.26
CA ARG A 182 11.16 -12.75 1.79
C ARG A 182 10.80 -13.75 2.92
N SER A 183 10.74 -13.29 4.16
CA SER A 183 10.20 -14.02 5.31
C SER A 183 8.67 -13.96 5.41
N GLY A 184 8.01 -13.17 4.56
CA GLY A 184 6.57 -12.90 4.66
C GLY A 184 6.20 -11.79 5.65
N LEU A 185 7.16 -11.16 6.35
CA LEU A 185 6.90 -10.19 7.41
C LEU A 185 6.00 -9.02 7.00
N ALA A 186 6.26 -8.37 5.87
CA ALA A 186 5.41 -7.29 5.36
C ALA A 186 3.96 -7.74 5.14
N SER A 187 3.77 -8.96 4.64
CA SER A 187 2.45 -9.54 4.44
C SER A 187 1.76 -9.85 5.75
N ALA A 188 2.48 -10.45 6.71
CA ALA A 188 1.96 -10.77 8.03
C ALA A 188 1.48 -9.49 8.75
N VAL A 189 2.29 -8.42 8.73
CA VAL A 189 1.92 -7.15 9.36
C VAL A 189 0.68 -6.53 8.71
N LEU A 190 0.56 -6.54 7.38
CA LEU A 190 -0.64 -6.05 6.70
C LEU A 190 -1.88 -6.92 6.98
N ASP A 191 -1.72 -8.24 7.10
CA ASP A 191 -2.79 -9.14 7.53
C ASP A 191 -3.22 -8.80 8.96
N THR A 192 -2.28 -8.57 9.88
CA THR A 192 -2.55 -8.14 11.25
C THR A 192 -3.35 -6.83 11.30
N VAL A 193 -2.96 -5.82 10.51
CA VAL A 193 -3.72 -4.56 10.42
C VAL A 193 -5.13 -4.80 9.90
N TYR A 194 -5.27 -5.60 8.85
CA TYR A 194 -6.59 -5.93 8.29
C TYR A 194 -7.50 -6.64 9.30
N GLU A 195 -6.99 -7.66 9.99
CA GLU A 195 -7.76 -8.41 10.99
C GLU A 195 -8.09 -7.55 12.21
N ALA A 196 -7.18 -6.68 12.66
CA ALA A 196 -7.46 -5.74 13.74
C ALA A 196 -8.57 -4.75 13.35
N CYS A 197 -8.53 -4.19 12.14
CA CYS A 197 -9.62 -3.35 11.61
C CYS A 197 -10.96 -4.09 11.59
N ARG A 198 -10.99 -5.33 11.06
CA ARG A 198 -12.22 -6.13 10.99
C ARG A 198 -12.78 -6.47 12.36
N ALA A 199 -11.92 -6.80 13.32
CA ALA A 199 -12.34 -7.14 14.68
C ALA A 199 -13.05 -5.96 15.38
N GLU A 200 -12.69 -4.73 14.99
CA GLU A 200 -13.30 -3.49 15.48
C GLU A 200 -14.35 -2.92 14.52
N GLY A 201 -14.83 -3.69 13.54
CA GLY A 201 -15.90 -3.25 12.64
C GLY A 201 -15.51 -2.22 11.57
N LEU A 202 -14.22 -1.89 11.43
CA LEU A 202 -13.73 -1.10 10.30
C LEU A 202 -13.65 -1.96 9.03
N HIS A 203 -13.69 -1.31 7.87
CA HIS A 203 -13.71 -2.00 6.59
C HIS A 203 -12.35 -2.57 6.17
N GLY A 204 -11.25 -2.16 6.80
CA GLY A 204 -9.92 -2.72 6.52
C GLY A 204 -8.87 -1.62 6.48
N PHE A 205 -7.97 -1.69 5.50
CA PHE A 205 -6.91 -0.70 5.33
C PHE A 205 -6.72 -0.26 3.87
N ARG A 206 -6.14 0.93 3.73
CA ARG A 206 -5.63 1.47 2.46
C ARG A 206 -4.16 1.87 2.61
N LEU A 207 -3.42 1.90 1.52
CA LEU A 207 -2.07 2.44 1.45
C LEU A 207 -1.85 3.08 0.09
N ASP A 208 -0.84 3.94 -0.01
CA ASP A 208 -0.44 4.52 -1.27
C ASP A 208 0.97 4.06 -1.66
N ALA A 209 1.20 3.88 -2.95
CA ALA A 209 2.52 3.56 -3.50
C ALA A 209 2.81 4.42 -4.74
N TYR A 210 4.04 4.92 -4.86
CA TYR A 210 4.46 5.58 -6.08
C TYR A 210 4.57 4.56 -7.23
N TRP A 211 4.15 4.96 -8.44
CA TRP A 211 4.24 4.11 -9.64
C TRP A 211 5.67 3.62 -9.90
N THR A 212 6.70 4.42 -9.62
CA THR A 212 8.09 4.03 -9.80
C THR A 212 8.56 2.92 -8.85
N TRP A 213 7.84 2.69 -7.74
CA TRP A 213 8.16 1.68 -6.73
C TRP A 213 7.62 0.30 -7.13
N GLN A 214 8.01 -0.16 -8.31
CA GLN A 214 7.44 -1.33 -8.99
C GLN A 214 7.47 -2.61 -8.15
N ASN A 215 8.45 -2.79 -7.27
CA ASN A 215 8.51 -3.96 -6.38
C ASN A 215 7.36 -3.95 -5.36
N SER A 216 7.10 -2.80 -4.74
CA SER A 216 6.02 -2.62 -3.77
C SER A 216 4.66 -2.73 -4.46
N VAL A 217 4.48 -2.07 -5.62
CA VAL A 217 3.23 -2.15 -6.40
C VAL A 217 2.88 -3.60 -6.77
N ARG A 218 3.86 -4.37 -7.28
CA ARG A 218 3.66 -5.78 -7.60
C ARG A 218 3.38 -6.62 -6.36
N HIS A 219 4.06 -6.35 -5.25
CA HIS A 219 3.81 -7.02 -3.98
C HIS A 219 2.36 -6.85 -3.53
N TYR A 220 1.86 -5.61 -3.52
CA TYR A 220 0.50 -5.30 -3.09
C TYR A 220 -0.57 -5.92 -4.01
N LEU A 221 -0.38 -5.85 -5.33
CA LEU A 221 -1.27 -6.53 -6.28
C LEU A 221 -1.28 -8.05 -6.09
N ASN A 222 -0.12 -8.68 -5.93
CA ASN A 222 -0.02 -10.13 -5.70
C ASN A 222 -0.65 -10.57 -4.37
N ARG A 223 -0.84 -9.63 -3.44
CA ARG A 223 -1.57 -9.87 -2.18
C ARG A 223 -3.08 -9.67 -2.30
N GLY A 224 -3.58 -9.31 -3.48
CA GLY A 224 -5.00 -9.14 -3.74
C GLY A 224 -5.55 -7.80 -3.24
N LEU A 225 -4.70 -6.77 -3.12
CA LEU A 225 -5.19 -5.41 -2.84
C LEU A 225 -5.85 -4.83 -4.09
N TRP A 226 -7.01 -4.21 -3.89
CA TRP A 226 -7.77 -3.52 -4.92
C TRP A 226 -7.19 -2.13 -5.18
N VAL A 227 -7.18 -1.69 -6.43
CA VAL A 227 -6.78 -0.33 -6.80
C VAL A 227 -7.97 0.60 -6.61
N THR A 228 -7.83 1.55 -5.69
CA THR A 228 -8.91 2.46 -5.27
C THR A 228 -8.68 3.91 -5.68
N SER A 229 -7.51 4.27 -6.20
CA SER A 229 -7.22 5.57 -6.81
C SER A 229 -5.85 5.57 -7.51
N TRP A 230 -5.61 6.53 -8.40
CA TRP A 230 -4.29 6.93 -8.90
C TRP A 230 -4.15 8.46 -9.03
N LYS A 231 -4.82 9.24 -8.17
CA LYS A 231 -4.81 10.71 -8.25
C LYS A 231 -3.43 11.33 -8.03
N HIS A 232 -2.76 10.99 -6.93
CA HIS A 232 -1.44 11.52 -6.56
C HIS A 232 -0.39 10.41 -6.44
N ALA A 233 -0.83 9.21 -6.08
CA ALA A 233 -0.09 7.97 -6.02
C ALA A 233 -1.09 6.83 -6.25
N LEU A 234 -0.62 5.59 -6.39
CA LEU A 234 -1.48 4.43 -6.52
C LEU A 234 -2.08 4.07 -5.15
N GLY A 235 -3.35 4.37 -4.96
CA GLY A 235 -4.12 3.95 -3.80
C GLY A 235 -4.50 2.48 -3.92
N LEU A 236 -4.09 1.67 -2.95
CA LEU A 236 -4.32 0.24 -2.87
C LEU A 236 -4.98 -0.11 -1.55
N SER A 237 -6.04 -0.91 -1.58
CA SER A 237 -6.83 -1.20 -0.38
C SER A 237 -7.20 -2.67 -0.26
N ARG A 238 -7.31 -3.14 0.99
CA ARG A 238 -7.99 -4.41 1.31
C ARG A 238 -9.22 -4.09 2.14
N LEU A 239 -10.39 -4.24 1.53
CA LEU A 239 -11.68 -3.85 2.11
C LEU A 239 -12.55 -5.09 2.31
N SER A 240 -13.26 -5.16 3.44
CA SER A 240 -14.02 -6.33 3.90
C SER A 240 -15.27 -6.59 3.06
N TYR A 241 -15.81 -5.56 2.41
CA TYR A 241 -16.96 -5.65 1.52
C TYR A 241 -16.58 -5.94 0.07
N LEU A 242 -15.29 -5.88 -0.29
CA LEU A 242 -14.83 -6.29 -1.62
C LEU A 242 -14.49 -7.79 -1.62
N PRO A 243 -14.91 -8.55 -2.65
CA PRO A 243 -14.56 -9.96 -2.74
C PRO A 243 -13.06 -10.11 -2.96
N ARG A 244 -12.55 -11.31 -2.68
CA ARG A 244 -11.22 -11.70 -3.16
C ARG A 244 -11.25 -11.75 -4.69
N TYR A 245 -10.20 -11.26 -5.34
CA TYR A 245 -10.00 -11.41 -6.78
C TYR A 245 -8.78 -12.27 -7.09
N GLU A 246 -8.75 -12.80 -8.31
CA GLU A 246 -7.58 -13.42 -8.91
C GLU A 246 -7.39 -12.88 -10.32
N VAL A 247 -6.15 -12.83 -10.79
CA VAL A 247 -5.84 -12.53 -12.19
C VAL A 247 -5.14 -13.73 -12.78
N ARG A 248 -5.75 -14.35 -13.78
CA ARG A 248 -5.21 -15.51 -14.50
C ARG A 248 -4.72 -15.08 -15.85
N GLU A 249 -3.57 -15.60 -16.24
CA GLU A 249 -2.99 -15.38 -17.56
C GLU A 249 -3.21 -16.64 -18.40
N ASN A 250 -3.82 -16.48 -19.57
CA ASN A 250 -4.04 -17.56 -20.53
C ASN A 250 -3.54 -17.12 -21.91
N GLY A 251 -2.29 -17.49 -22.22
CA GLY A 251 -1.62 -17.09 -23.46
C GLY A 251 -1.43 -15.57 -23.56
N ARG A 252 -2.24 -14.92 -24.40
CA ARG A 252 -2.19 -13.47 -24.62
C ARG A 252 -3.28 -12.71 -23.86
N GLU A 253 -4.11 -13.41 -23.10
CA GLU A 253 -5.20 -12.80 -22.35
C GLU A 253 -4.96 -12.84 -20.84
N LEU A 254 -5.45 -11.80 -20.16
CA LEU A 254 -5.52 -11.67 -18.72
C LEU A 254 -6.99 -11.64 -18.32
N THR A 255 -7.40 -12.60 -17.51
CA THR A 255 -8.76 -12.70 -16.98
C THR A 255 -8.75 -12.25 -15.53
N PHE A 256 -9.57 -11.25 -15.21
CA PHE A 256 -9.86 -10.83 -13.84
C PHE A 256 -11.05 -11.63 -13.33
N LEU A 257 -10.86 -12.38 -12.25
CA LEU A 257 -11.89 -13.19 -11.62
C LEU A 257 -12.19 -12.67 -10.21
N VAL A 258 -13.44 -12.77 -9.80
CA VAL A 258 -13.89 -12.45 -8.44
C VAL A 258 -14.51 -13.66 -7.79
N ALA A 259 -14.34 -13.79 -6.48
CA ALA A 259 -14.92 -14.89 -5.73
C ALA A 259 -16.45 -14.70 -5.60
N ALA A 260 -17.22 -15.70 -6.04
CA ALA A 260 -18.68 -15.70 -6.03
C ALA A 260 -19.25 -16.02 -4.64
N GLY A 261 -20.20 -15.21 -4.15
CA GLY A 261 -20.97 -15.44 -2.91
C GLY A 261 -20.12 -15.56 -1.64
N PRO A 262 -20.66 -15.68 -0.43
CA PRO A 262 -19.87 -16.03 0.76
C PRO A 262 -19.30 -17.45 0.64
N ALA A 263 -18.14 -17.72 1.24
CA ALA A 263 -17.55 -19.06 1.23
C ALA A 263 -18.52 -20.06 1.87
N THR A 264 -18.94 -21.09 1.13
CA THR A 264 -19.73 -22.18 1.71
C THR A 264 -18.81 -23.15 2.44
N PRO A 265 -19.13 -23.55 3.68
CA PRO A 265 -18.24 -24.40 4.49
C PRO A 265 -17.99 -25.79 3.88
N ALA A 266 -18.79 -26.22 2.89
CA ALA A 266 -18.70 -27.52 2.25
C ALA A 266 -17.68 -27.60 1.09
N SER A 267 -17.31 -26.48 0.49
CA SER A 267 -16.33 -26.42 -0.60
C SER A 267 -15.23 -25.46 -0.19
N GLY A 268 -14.12 -25.98 0.32
CA GLY A 268 -12.96 -25.17 0.70
C GLY A 268 -12.39 -24.30 -0.43
N SER A 269 -12.86 -24.46 -1.68
CA SER A 269 -12.65 -23.49 -2.76
C SER A 269 -13.92 -22.71 -3.06
N ARG A 270 -13.80 -21.38 -3.02
CA ARG A 270 -14.81 -20.44 -3.50
C ARG A 270 -14.79 -20.44 -5.03
N GLU A 271 -15.96 -20.53 -5.65
CA GLU A 271 -16.07 -20.43 -7.10
C GLU A 271 -15.57 -19.05 -7.57
N MET A 272 -14.71 -19.04 -8.58
CA MET A 272 -14.13 -17.82 -9.13
C MET A 272 -14.81 -17.52 -10.47
N MET A 273 -15.54 -16.41 -10.53
CA MET A 273 -16.26 -15.98 -11.72
C MET A 273 -15.43 -14.97 -12.52
N PRO A 274 -15.29 -15.14 -13.84
CA PRO A 274 -14.65 -14.12 -14.68
C PRO A 274 -15.53 -12.86 -14.71
N LEU A 275 -14.90 -11.69 -14.58
CA LEU A 275 -15.57 -10.40 -14.67
C LEU A 275 -15.06 -9.58 -15.88
N LEU A 276 -13.75 -9.60 -16.10
CA LEU A 276 -13.10 -8.85 -17.18
C LEU A 276 -12.09 -9.75 -17.89
N VAL A 277 -11.98 -9.61 -19.21
CA VAL A 277 -10.96 -10.25 -20.04
C VAL A 277 -10.25 -9.19 -20.87
N ALA A 278 -8.95 -9.04 -20.63
CA ALA A 278 -8.07 -8.16 -21.38
C ALA A 278 -7.18 -8.96 -22.32
N GLY A 279 -7.12 -8.57 -23.60
CA GLY A 279 -6.19 -9.09 -24.60
C GLY A 279 -5.45 -7.95 -25.30
N SER A 280 -4.61 -8.32 -26.26
CA SER A 280 -3.93 -7.36 -27.13
C SER A 280 -4.22 -7.66 -28.60
N GLU A 281 -4.61 -6.63 -29.33
CA GLU A 281 -4.93 -6.70 -30.76
C GLU A 281 -4.38 -5.45 -31.45
N GLY A 282 -3.50 -5.63 -32.45
CA GLY A 282 -2.86 -4.51 -33.15
C GLY A 282 -2.05 -3.56 -32.24
N GLY A 283 -1.51 -4.05 -31.12
CA GLY A 283 -0.82 -3.22 -30.13
C GLY A 283 -1.73 -2.42 -29.20
N ARG A 284 -3.05 -2.53 -29.36
CA ARG A 284 -4.06 -1.89 -28.52
C ARG A 284 -4.66 -2.88 -27.52
N LEU A 285 -5.28 -2.35 -26.47
CA LEU A 285 -6.00 -3.12 -25.48
C LEU A 285 -7.35 -3.57 -26.06
N ARG A 286 -7.65 -4.86 -25.99
CA ARG A 286 -9.01 -5.37 -26.16
C ARG A 286 -9.56 -5.73 -24.80
N LEU A 287 -10.55 -4.99 -24.32
CA LEU A 287 -11.21 -5.25 -23.03
C LEU A 287 -12.64 -5.75 -23.26
N ARG A 288 -13.00 -6.85 -22.60
CA ARG A 288 -14.35 -7.44 -22.66
C ARG A 288 -14.86 -7.65 -21.23
N GLU A 289 -16.10 -7.25 -20.98
CA GLU A 289 -16.81 -7.59 -19.75
C GLU A 289 -17.63 -8.86 -19.97
N THR A 290 -17.65 -9.75 -18.98
CA THR A 290 -18.53 -10.91 -19.00
C THR A 290 -19.89 -10.52 -18.44
N THR A 291 -20.96 -11.04 -19.05
CA THR A 291 -22.36 -10.79 -18.64
C THR A 291 -22.81 -11.64 -17.46
N GLU A 292 -21.91 -12.37 -16.81
CA GLU A 292 -22.27 -13.22 -15.68
C GLU A 292 -22.64 -12.35 -14.47
N GLU A 293 -23.90 -12.46 -14.04
CA GLU A 293 -24.42 -11.78 -12.86
C GLU A 293 -23.76 -12.38 -11.61
N CYS A 294 -22.71 -11.72 -11.12
CA CYS A 294 -22.22 -11.98 -9.77
C CYS A 294 -23.37 -11.69 -8.79
N ALA A 295 -23.68 -12.64 -7.90
CA ALA A 295 -24.64 -12.47 -6.82
C ALA A 295 -24.13 -11.48 -5.75
N LEU A 296 -24.04 -10.19 -6.13
CA LEU A 296 -23.64 -9.07 -5.31
C LEU A 296 -24.85 -8.17 -5.07
N THR A 297 -24.87 -7.46 -3.93
CA THR A 297 -25.84 -6.37 -3.78
C THR A 297 -25.55 -5.27 -4.81
N ARG A 298 -26.55 -4.44 -5.16
CA ARG A 298 -26.38 -3.36 -6.14
C ARG A 298 -25.20 -2.44 -5.80
N ASP A 299 -25.07 -2.05 -4.53
CA ASP A 299 -23.99 -1.17 -4.08
C ASP A 299 -22.61 -1.87 -4.12
N GLN A 300 -22.56 -3.17 -3.78
CA GLN A 300 -21.32 -3.96 -3.92
C GLN A 300 -20.94 -4.13 -5.38
N HIS A 301 -21.92 -4.31 -6.25
CA HIS A 301 -21.71 -4.50 -7.67
C HIS A 301 -21.10 -3.25 -8.32
N ASP A 302 -21.56 -2.06 -7.97
CA ASP A 302 -21.00 -0.80 -8.48
C ASP A 302 -19.57 -0.57 -7.99
N ALA A 303 -19.29 -0.82 -6.70
CA ALA A 303 -17.94 -0.73 -6.15
C ALA A 303 -16.98 -1.76 -6.78
N VAL A 304 -17.43 -3.01 -6.96
CA VAL A 304 -16.64 -4.08 -7.59
C VAL A 304 -16.34 -3.73 -9.04
N ARG A 305 -17.30 -3.24 -9.82
CA ARG A 305 -17.07 -2.85 -11.22
C ARG A 305 -16.04 -1.72 -11.33
N LEU A 306 -16.20 -0.66 -10.55
CA LEU A 306 -15.29 0.49 -10.57
C LEU A 306 -13.85 0.08 -10.23
N TYR A 307 -13.67 -0.68 -9.15
CA TYR A 307 -12.33 -1.09 -8.73
C TYR A 307 -11.77 -2.24 -9.58
N ALA A 308 -12.59 -3.07 -10.21
CA ALA A 308 -12.12 -4.17 -11.07
C ALA A 308 -11.41 -3.63 -12.30
N ARG A 309 -11.98 -2.63 -12.97
CA ARG A 309 -11.33 -1.99 -14.13
C ARG A 309 -9.99 -1.36 -13.75
N SER A 310 -9.97 -0.62 -12.65
CA SER A 310 -8.75 0.01 -12.13
C SER A 310 -7.68 -1.01 -11.73
N THR A 311 -8.11 -2.10 -11.09
CA THR A 311 -7.20 -3.16 -10.63
C THR A 311 -6.64 -3.93 -11.82
N LEU A 312 -7.48 -4.31 -12.78
CA LEU A 312 -7.02 -4.95 -14.02
C LEU A 312 -6.07 -4.04 -14.81
N ALA A 313 -6.38 -2.75 -14.93
CA ALA A 313 -5.51 -1.76 -15.56
C ALA A 313 -4.11 -1.76 -14.93
N LEU A 314 -4.01 -1.75 -13.60
CA LEU A 314 -2.70 -1.81 -12.95
C LEU A 314 -2.00 -3.16 -13.15
N HIS A 315 -2.73 -4.28 -13.17
CA HIS A 315 -2.18 -5.59 -13.52
C HIS A 315 -1.61 -5.64 -14.93
N LEU A 316 -2.27 -5.01 -15.91
CA LEU A 316 -1.76 -4.82 -17.26
C LEU A 316 -0.50 -3.95 -17.26
N ALA A 317 -0.56 -2.82 -16.54
CA ALA A 317 0.50 -1.84 -16.48
C ALA A 317 1.82 -2.42 -15.97
N VAL A 318 1.81 -3.12 -14.83
CA VAL A 318 3.02 -3.69 -14.23
C VAL A 318 3.65 -4.82 -15.06
N ARG A 319 2.90 -5.34 -16.04
CA ARG A 319 3.34 -6.34 -17.03
C ARG A 319 3.75 -5.73 -18.38
N GLY A 320 3.63 -4.41 -18.55
CA GLY A 320 3.90 -3.75 -19.83
C GLY A 320 2.94 -4.17 -20.93
N ARG A 321 1.67 -4.42 -20.59
CA ARG A 321 0.62 -4.73 -21.59
C ARG A 321 -0.01 -3.42 -22.10
N PRO A 322 -0.62 -3.39 -23.30
CA PRO A 322 -1.33 -2.20 -23.75
C PRO A 322 -2.43 -1.77 -22.78
N LEU A 323 -2.58 -0.45 -22.59
CA LEU A 323 -3.65 0.16 -21.78
C LEU A 323 -4.65 0.95 -22.63
N ILE A 324 -4.28 1.33 -23.86
CA ILE A 324 -5.10 2.18 -24.72
C ILE A 324 -5.93 1.31 -25.66
N ARG A 325 -7.26 1.41 -25.60
CA ARG A 325 -8.19 0.70 -26.50
C ARG A 325 -8.29 1.36 -27.87
N GLY A 326 -8.37 2.69 -27.91
CA GLY A 326 -8.67 3.46 -29.11
C GLY A 326 -8.31 4.93 -28.96
N GLU A 327 -8.42 5.70 -30.05
CA GLU A 327 -8.20 7.16 -30.01
C GLU A 327 -9.34 7.89 -29.29
N ALA A 328 -10.57 7.39 -29.43
CA ALA A 328 -11.74 7.96 -28.76
C ALA A 328 -11.61 7.82 -27.23
N GLU A 329 -11.27 6.63 -26.74
CA GLU A 329 -11.06 6.38 -25.31
C GLU A 329 -9.87 7.15 -24.76
N TRP A 330 -8.81 7.33 -25.58
CA TRP A 330 -7.66 8.17 -25.19
C TRP A 330 -8.03 9.64 -25.05
N ALA A 331 -8.90 10.18 -25.91
CA ALA A 331 -9.37 11.56 -25.81
C ALA A 331 -10.11 11.84 -24.48
N GLU A 332 -10.67 10.81 -23.86
CA GLU A 332 -11.36 10.89 -22.56
C GLU A 332 -10.46 10.56 -21.35
N ALA A 333 -9.17 10.25 -21.57
CA ALA A 333 -8.29 9.71 -20.53
C ALA A 333 -8.15 10.61 -19.28
N ASP A 334 -8.12 11.93 -19.46
CA ASP A 334 -8.00 12.88 -18.34
C ASP A 334 -9.22 12.83 -17.39
N GLY A 335 -10.41 12.52 -17.92
CA GLY A 335 -11.63 12.32 -17.12
C GLY A 335 -11.53 11.15 -16.14
N TRP A 336 -10.60 10.22 -16.40
CA TRP A 336 -10.30 9.05 -15.57
C TRP A 336 -8.99 9.19 -14.80
N GLY A 337 -8.47 10.42 -14.66
CA GLY A 337 -7.18 10.72 -14.03
C GLY A 337 -7.08 10.42 -12.53
N ASP A 338 -8.19 10.09 -11.86
CA ASP A 338 -8.23 9.78 -10.43
C ASP A 338 -8.49 8.30 -10.12
N ILE A 339 -9.24 7.61 -10.98
CA ILE A 339 -9.57 6.17 -10.93
C ILE A 339 -10.35 5.78 -12.21
N GLY A 340 -10.48 4.49 -12.52
CA GLY A 340 -11.48 3.97 -13.46
C GLY A 340 -10.84 3.24 -14.63
N GLU A 341 -10.89 3.87 -15.80
CA GLU A 341 -10.52 3.22 -17.06
C GLU A 341 -9.01 3.06 -17.26
N PRO A 342 -8.56 2.05 -18.04
CA PRO A 342 -7.15 1.81 -18.35
C PRO A 342 -6.42 3.01 -18.97
N GLU A 343 -7.10 3.81 -19.81
CA GLU A 343 -6.55 5.00 -20.45
C GLU A 343 -6.20 6.10 -19.42
N GLY A 344 -7.03 6.26 -18.38
CA GLY A 344 -6.74 7.17 -17.28
C GLY A 344 -5.46 6.81 -16.54
N LEU A 345 -5.24 5.51 -16.28
CA LEU A 345 -3.97 5.04 -15.72
C LEU A 345 -2.79 5.29 -16.67
N ALA A 346 -2.95 5.03 -17.98
CA ALA A 346 -1.90 5.29 -18.96
C ALA A 346 -1.46 6.76 -18.98
N TYR A 347 -2.43 7.68 -18.96
CA TYR A 347 -2.18 9.11 -18.82
C TYR A 347 -1.43 9.43 -17.51
N LYS A 348 -1.89 8.88 -16.38
CA LYS A 348 -1.27 9.13 -15.06
C LYS A 348 0.12 8.53 -14.92
N ILE A 349 0.42 7.40 -15.55
CA ILE A 349 1.78 6.85 -15.62
C ILE A 349 2.72 7.87 -16.25
N GLY A 350 2.34 8.50 -17.36
CA GLY A 350 3.12 9.57 -17.99
C GLY A 350 3.40 10.74 -17.04
N VAL A 351 2.37 11.17 -16.28
CA VAL A 351 2.51 12.22 -15.26
C VAL A 351 3.46 11.79 -14.13
N PHE A 352 3.27 10.59 -13.56
CA PHE A 352 4.09 10.09 -12.47
C PHE A 352 5.55 9.96 -12.85
N GLU A 353 5.84 9.42 -14.03
CA GLU A 353 7.21 9.24 -14.48
C GLU A 353 7.88 10.57 -14.84
N ARG A 354 7.14 11.55 -15.37
CA ARG A 354 7.67 12.90 -15.58
C ARG A 354 8.08 13.52 -14.26
N VAL A 355 7.18 13.55 -13.27
CA VAL A 355 7.46 14.09 -11.92
C VAL A 355 8.65 13.38 -11.28
N ALA A 356 8.72 12.05 -11.40
CA ALA A 356 9.86 11.28 -10.90
C ALA A 356 11.18 11.66 -11.57
N ARG A 357 11.21 11.83 -12.90
CA ARG A 357 12.42 12.26 -13.63
C ARG A 357 12.85 13.66 -13.23
N GLU A 358 11.90 14.59 -13.11
CA GLU A 358 12.15 15.97 -12.66
C GLU A 358 12.71 16.01 -11.23
N ALA A 359 12.26 15.10 -10.35
CA ALA A 359 12.78 14.93 -9.00
C ALA A 359 14.10 14.12 -8.92
N GLY A 360 14.68 13.70 -10.05
CA GLY A 360 15.91 12.91 -10.09
C GLY A 360 15.75 11.46 -9.61
N TRP A 361 14.52 10.96 -9.56
CA TRP A 361 14.22 9.59 -9.14
C TRP A 361 14.48 8.59 -10.25
N ARG A 362 14.73 7.36 -9.83
CA ARG A 362 14.90 6.22 -10.72
C ARG A 362 13.55 5.81 -11.32
N VAL A 363 13.47 5.80 -12.65
CA VAL A 363 12.30 5.30 -13.39
C VAL A 363 12.69 4.04 -14.17
N ASN A 364 12.45 2.87 -13.57
CA ASN A 364 12.45 1.59 -14.33
C ASN A 364 11.09 0.93 -14.18
N THR A 365 10.21 1.37 -15.05
CA THR A 365 8.84 0.92 -15.21
C THR A 365 8.72 0.26 -16.58
N PRO A 366 7.70 -0.58 -16.82
CA PRO A 366 7.51 -1.18 -18.14
C PRO A 366 7.37 -0.16 -19.28
N TYR A 367 6.89 1.06 -18.99
CA TYR A 367 6.68 2.12 -19.97
C TYR A 367 7.82 3.14 -20.04
N ALA A 368 8.91 2.95 -19.28
CA ALA A 368 10.01 3.91 -19.23
C ALA A 368 10.70 4.14 -20.59
N ASN A 369 10.52 3.20 -21.54
CA ASN A 369 11.03 3.33 -22.90
C ASN A 369 9.87 3.60 -23.88
N PRO A 370 9.71 4.85 -24.38
CA PRO A 370 8.61 5.24 -25.26
C PRO A 370 8.62 4.52 -26.61
N MET A 371 9.75 3.93 -27.02
CA MET A 371 9.88 3.19 -28.27
C MET A 371 9.02 1.91 -28.34
N VAL A 372 8.46 1.45 -27.22
CA VAL A 372 7.79 0.14 -27.14
C VAL A 372 6.26 0.23 -27.20
N PHE A 373 5.64 1.39 -26.95
CA PHE A 373 4.20 1.41 -26.62
C PHE A 373 3.30 2.37 -27.38
N GLY A 374 3.75 2.98 -28.48
CA GLY A 374 2.85 3.71 -29.39
C GLY A 374 1.94 4.71 -28.68
N VAL A 375 2.39 5.25 -27.55
CA VAL A 375 1.78 6.40 -26.91
C VAL A 375 2.13 7.57 -27.83
N PRO A 376 1.16 8.24 -28.44
CA PRO A 376 1.42 9.37 -29.32
C PRO A 376 2.21 10.48 -28.61
#